data_AF-A0AA95N4P9-F1
#
_entry.id   AF-A0AA95N4P9-F1
#
_cell.length_a   1.000
_cell.length_b   1.000
_cell.length_c   1.000
_cell.angle_alpha   90.00
_cell.angle_beta   90.00
_cell.angle_gamma   90.00
#
_symmetry.space_group_name_H-M   'P 1'
#
loop_
_entity.id
_entity.type
_entity.pdbx_description
1 polymer ?
#
loop_
_entity_poly.entity_id
_entity_poly.type
_entity_poly.pdbx_seq_one_letter_code
_entity_poly.pdbx_strand_id
1 'polypeptide(L)'
;MVTIGMLLIFLAGCSNDLKDGEQWIEVQKYMGNENHYEDFKEINNNEQVKKVKEILSDIDWENAKVSMVRPPDYRFGFQYKNSNIEAKAVLYELWISPNKEKVELVIDAESKYAQLDKEKSAILYEIITGEKLSDLK
;
A
#
# COMPACT_ATOMS: atom_id res chain seq x y z
N MET A 1 -18.48 -16.95 49.05
CA MET A 1 -18.02 -15.69 48.44
C MET A 1 -16.51 -15.72 48.38
N VAL A 2 -15.93 -15.95 47.20
CA VAL A 2 -14.47 -15.81 46.98
C VAL A 2 -14.32 -14.84 45.82
N THR A 3 -13.67 -13.72 46.11
CA THR A 3 -13.42 -12.61 45.20
C THR A 3 -12.24 -12.90 44.28
N ILE A 4 -12.47 -12.64 42.99
CA ILE A 4 -11.59 -11.93 42.03
C ILE A 4 -10.09 -12.26 42.11
N GLY A 5 -9.63 -12.99 41.10
CA GLY A 5 -8.29 -12.82 40.53
C GLY A 5 -8.45 -12.57 39.03
N MET A 6 -8.65 -11.31 38.63
CA MET A 6 -8.67 -10.92 37.22
C MET A 6 -7.24 -11.02 36.70
N LEU A 7 -6.95 -12.09 35.96
CA LEU A 7 -5.65 -12.33 35.33
C LEU A 7 -5.46 -11.29 34.21
N LEU A 8 -4.64 -10.28 34.46
CA LEU A 8 -4.16 -9.35 33.41
C LEU A 8 -3.16 -10.11 32.52
N ILE A 9 -3.66 -10.66 31.42
CA ILE A 9 -2.82 -11.21 30.37
C ILE A 9 -2.20 -10.02 29.64
N PHE A 10 -0.96 -9.69 29.97
CA PHE A 10 -0.13 -8.84 29.13
C PHE A 10 0.10 -9.60 27.82
N LEU A 11 -0.66 -9.27 26.78
CA LEU A 11 -0.29 -9.59 25.42
C LEU A 11 0.97 -8.79 25.13
N ALA A 12 2.13 -9.41 25.35
CA ALA A 12 3.35 -8.97 24.71
C ALA A 12 3.12 -9.09 23.20
N GLY A 13 2.75 -7.96 22.58
CA GLY A 13 2.71 -7.85 21.13
C GLY A 13 4.12 -8.02 20.61
N CYS A 14 4.45 -9.22 20.13
CA CYS A 14 5.60 -9.40 19.25
C CYS A 14 5.33 -8.58 17.99
N SER A 15 5.89 -7.38 17.92
CA SER A 15 6.03 -6.66 16.65
C SER A 15 6.93 -7.50 15.76
N ASN A 16 6.34 -8.22 14.80
CA ASN A 16 7.04 -9.11 13.87
C ASN A 16 7.80 -8.33 12.77
N ASP A 17 8.26 -7.11 13.04
CA ASP A 17 8.80 -6.18 12.03
C ASP A 17 10.17 -6.56 11.44
N LEU A 18 10.74 -7.72 11.78
CA LEU A 18 12.14 -8.06 11.46
C LEU A 18 12.35 -9.37 10.70
N LYS A 19 11.28 -10.04 10.23
CA LYS A 19 11.43 -11.32 9.49
C LYS A 19 11.43 -11.19 7.97
N ASP A 20 11.02 -10.05 7.42
CA ASP A 20 11.13 -9.77 6.00
C ASP A 20 12.40 -8.97 5.74
N GLY A 21 13.34 -9.52 4.96
CA GLY A 21 14.57 -8.82 4.59
C GLY A 21 14.32 -7.42 4.05
N GLU A 22 15.35 -6.57 4.04
CA GLU A 22 15.22 -5.18 3.61
C GLU A 22 14.59 -5.09 2.20
N GLN A 23 13.55 -4.27 2.07
CA GLN A 23 12.75 -4.11 0.85
C GLN A 23 12.81 -2.68 0.33
N TRP A 24 12.53 -2.51 -0.95
CA TRP A 24 12.29 -1.24 -1.62
C TRP A 24 10.96 -1.31 -2.39
N ILE A 25 10.42 -0.17 -2.82
CA ILE A 25 9.17 -0.12 -3.60
C ILE A 25 9.48 0.30 -5.03
N GLU A 26 9.02 -0.51 -5.97
CA GLU A 26 9.00 -0.19 -7.39
C GLU A 26 7.66 0.42 -7.75
N VAL A 27 7.66 1.54 -8.47
CA VAL A 27 6.45 2.25 -8.90
C VAL A 27 6.46 2.38 -10.42
N GLN A 28 5.35 2.02 -11.05
CA GLN A 28 5.09 2.20 -12.48
C GLN A 28 3.92 3.17 -12.68
N LYS A 29 3.99 4.01 -13.71
CA LYS A 29 2.96 5.01 -14.03
C LYS A 29 2.27 4.69 -15.36
N TYR A 30 0.96 4.90 -15.41
CA TYR A 30 0.19 4.73 -16.62
C TYR A 30 0.47 5.84 -17.65
N MET A 31 0.68 5.45 -18.91
CA MET A 31 1.10 6.38 -19.98
C MET A 31 -0.04 6.87 -20.89
N GLY A 32 -1.29 6.43 -20.64
CA GLY A 32 -2.46 6.95 -21.36
C GLY A 32 -2.82 6.25 -22.67
N ASN A 33 -2.01 5.30 -23.14
CA ASN A 33 -2.31 4.45 -24.29
C ASN A 33 -2.11 2.96 -23.97
N GLU A 34 -2.97 2.11 -24.53
CA GLU A 34 -2.77 0.65 -24.64
C GLU A 34 -2.42 -0.12 -23.34
N ASN A 35 -2.94 0.30 -22.17
CA ASN A 35 -2.58 -0.30 -20.87
C ASN A 35 -1.06 -0.36 -20.63
N HIS A 36 -0.30 0.58 -21.21
CA HIS A 36 1.15 0.66 -21.06
C HIS A 36 1.52 1.37 -19.76
N TYR A 37 2.47 0.76 -19.03
CA TYR A 37 3.05 1.28 -17.80
C TYR A 37 4.57 1.35 -17.96
N GLU A 38 5.14 2.47 -17.53
CA GLU A 38 6.58 2.68 -17.49
C GLU A 38 7.08 2.77 -16.05
N ASP A 39 8.30 2.31 -15.82
CA ASP A 39 8.97 2.47 -14.54
C ASP A 39 9.10 3.96 -14.23
N PHE A 40 8.55 4.36 -13.10
CA PHE A 40 8.40 5.76 -12.73
C PHE A 40 9.33 6.16 -11.59
N LYS A 41 9.44 5.32 -10.55
CA LYS A 41 10.21 5.64 -9.35
C LYS A 41 10.58 4.38 -8.57
N GLU A 42 11.76 4.41 -7.97
CA GLU A 42 12.18 3.46 -6.94
C GLU A 42 12.27 4.16 -5.58
N ILE A 43 11.68 3.57 -4.55
CA ILE A 43 11.65 4.11 -3.19
C ILE A 43 12.52 3.22 -2.31
N ASN A 44 13.75 3.69 -2.10
CA ASN A 44 14.77 3.00 -1.31
C ASN A 44 14.92 3.53 0.12
N ASN A 45 14.23 4.63 0.46
CA ASN A 45 14.26 5.20 1.82
C ASN A 45 13.45 4.31 2.77
N ASN A 46 14.13 3.74 3.78
CA ASN A 46 13.54 2.76 4.69
C ASN A 46 12.37 3.32 5.52
N GLU A 47 12.39 4.61 5.88
CA GLU A 47 11.29 5.25 6.61
C GLU A 47 10.05 5.37 5.72
N GLN A 48 10.23 5.77 4.46
CA GLN A 48 9.15 5.83 3.47
C GLN A 48 8.56 4.44 3.19
N VAL A 49 9.42 3.43 2.97
CA VAL A 49 8.99 2.04 2.76
C VAL A 49 8.20 1.52 3.97
N LYS A 50 8.69 1.76 5.19
CA LYS A 50 7.99 1.38 6.42
C LYS A 50 6.64 2.09 6.51
N LYS A 51 6.58 3.39 6.20
CA LYS A 51 5.35 4.16 6.28
C LYS A 51 4.27 3.65 5.32
N VAL A 52 4.66 3.25 4.10
CA VAL A 52 3.74 2.62 3.15
C VAL A 52 3.23 1.29 3.70
N LYS A 53 4.10 0.44 4.26
CA LYS A 53 3.67 -0.82 4.91
C LYS A 53 2.69 -0.59 6.05
N GLU A 54 2.96 0.38 6.92
CA GLU A 54 2.06 0.76 8.02
C GLU A 54 0.68 1.15 7.48
N ILE A 55 0.63 2.02 6.46
CA ILE A 55 -0.65 2.42 5.83
C ILE A 55 -1.38 1.19 5.31
N LEU A 56 -0.71 0.34 4.53
CA LEU A 56 -1.33 -0.84 3.90
C LEU A 56 -1.81 -1.88 4.92
N SER A 57 -1.11 -2.03 6.05
CA SER A 57 -1.50 -2.91 7.15
C SER A 57 -2.72 -2.41 7.94
N ASP A 58 -2.99 -1.11 7.88
CA ASP A 58 -4.10 -0.44 8.57
C ASP A 58 -5.31 -0.19 7.65
N ILE A 59 -5.34 -0.85 6.48
CA ILE A 59 -6.48 -0.82 5.56
C ILE A 59 -7.47 -1.92 5.95
N ASP A 60 -8.73 -1.54 6.12
CA ASP A 60 -9.85 -2.49 6.15
C ASP A 60 -10.23 -2.84 4.71
N TRP A 61 -9.72 -3.98 4.22
CA TRP A 61 -9.89 -4.39 2.83
C TRP A 61 -11.25 -5.05 2.60
N GLU A 62 -12.01 -4.51 1.65
CA GLU A 62 -13.22 -5.14 1.15
C GLU A 62 -12.86 -6.35 0.26
N ASN A 63 -13.55 -7.47 0.46
CA ASN A 63 -13.45 -8.64 -0.43
C ASN A 63 -14.34 -8.43 -1.66
N ALA A 64 -13.87 -7.63 -2.59
CA ALA A 64 -14.61 -7.27 -3.80
C ALA A 64 -13.71 -7.40 -5.03
N LYS A 65 -14.22 -8.11 -6.05
CA LYS A 65 -13.67 -8.01 -7.40
C LYS A 65 -14.27 -6.78 -8.08
N VAL A 66 -13.46 -5.74 -8.24
CA VAL A 66 -13.90 -4.48 -8.85
C VAL A 66 -13.47 -4.41 -10.31
N SER A 67 -14.32 -3.84 -11.16
CA SER A 67 -13.99 -3.50 -12.54
C SER A 67 -14.07 -1.99 -12.67
N MET A 68 -12.90 -1.34 -12.67
CA MET A 68 -12.79 0.11 -12.77
C MET A 68 -12.96 0.57 -14.22
N VAL A 69 -13.62 1.72 -14.42
CA VAL A 69 -13.92 2.27 -15.75
C VAL A 69 -12.67 2.63 -16.55
N ARG A 70 -11.56 2.90 -15.85
CA ARG A 70 -10.27 3.28 -16.44
C ARG A 70 -9.12 2.48 -15.79
N PRO A 71 -7.97 2.36 -16.46
CA PRO A 71 -6.78 1.75 -15.86
C PRO A 71 -6.31 2.50 -14.59
N PRO A 72 -5.58 1.81 -13.69
CA PRO A 72 -4.94 2.43 -12.54
C PRO A 72 -3.92 3.49 -12.96
N ASP A 73 -3.83 4.59 -12.22
CA ASP A 73 -2.88 5.67 -12.51
C ASP A 73 -1.44 5.23 -12.23
N TYR A 74 -1.27 4.45 -11.16
CA TYR A 74 0.01 3.90 -10.74
C TYR A 74 -0.15 2.45 -10.33
N ARG A 75 0.95 1.71 -10.44
CA ARG A 75 1.12 0.37 -9.88
C ARG A 75 2.37 0.34 -9.04
N PHE A 76 2.35 -0.38 -7.93
CA PHE A 76 3.57 -0.53 -7.13
C PHE A 76 3.64 -1.88 -6.42
N GLY A 77 4.86 -2.32 -6.13
CA GLY A 77 5.14 -3.57 -5.45
C GLY A 77 6.39 -3.49 -4.58
N PHE A 78 6.44 -4.31 -3.54
CA PHE A 78 7.62 -4.43 -2.70
C PHE A 78 8.58 -5.45 -3.29
N GLN A 79 9.85 -5.07 -3.41
CA GLN A 79 10.93 -5.91 -3.90
C GLN A 79 11.94 -6.13 -2.78
N TYR A 80 12.44 -7.36 -2.63
CA TYR A 80 13.50 -7.65 -1.67
C TYR A 80 14.85 -7.22 -2.22
N LYS A 81 15.68 -6.56 -1.39
CA LYS A 81 17.07 -6.24 -1.75
C LYS A 81 17.94 -7.49 -1.87
N ASN A 82 17.62 -8.53 -1.10
CA ASN A 82 18.28 -9.82 -1.20
C ASN A 82 17.64 -10.66 -2.31
N SER A 83 18.37 -10.87 -3.41
CA SER A 83 17.94 -11.65 -4.58
C SER A 83 17.67 -13.12 -4.29
N ASN A 84 18.10 -13.64 -3.13
CA ASN A 84 17.86 -15.03 -2.74
C ASN A 84 16.50 -15.22 -2.04
N ILE A 85 15.75 -14.13 -1.80
CA ILE A 85 14.40 -14.21 -1.22
C ILE A 85 13.40 -14.30 -2.35
N GLU A 86 12.86 -15.50 -2.56
CA GLU A 86 11.72 -15.72 -3.45
C GLU A 86 10.42 -15.57 -2.65
N ALA A 87 9.65 -14.53 -2.94
CA ALA A 87 8.34 -14.31 -2.36
C ALA A 87 7.36 -13.83 -3.44
N LYS A 88 6.07 -14.12 -3.24
CA LYS A 88 5.02 -13.60 -4.12
C LYS A 88 4.96 -12.08 -3.96
N ALA A 89 5.36 -11.35 -5.00
CA ALA A 89 5.17 -9.91 -5.05
C ALA A 89 3.67 -9.59 -5.13
N VAL A 90 3.17 -8.83 -4.16
CA VAL A 90 1.81 -8.27 -4.20
C VAL A 90 1.88 -7.00 -5.03
N LEU A 91 1.08 -6.95 -6.10
CA LEU A 91 0.93 -5.77 -6.95
C LEU A 91 -0.27 -4.95 -6.47
N TYR A 92 0.01 -3.74 -6.02
CA TYR A 92 -1.00 -2.76 -5.66
C TYR A 92 -1.29 -1.87 -6.85
N GLU A 93 -2.56 -1.80 -7.24
CA GLU A 93 -3.04 -0.89 -8.27
C GLU A 93 -3.69 0.32 -7.61
N LEU A 94 -3.29 1.53 -8.01
CA LEU A 94 -3.71 2.79 -7.39
C LEU A 94 -4.46 3.68 -8.39
N TRP A 95 -5.65 4.13 -7.99
CA TRP A 95 -6.42 5.16 -8.67
C TRP A 95 -6.50 6.40 -7.79
N ILE A 96 -6.33 7.57 -8.40
CA ILE A 96 -6.72 8.85 -7.85
C ILE A 96 -8.22 9.01 -8.06
N SER A 97 -8.95 9.30 -6.99
CA SER A 97 -10.40 9.52 -7.07
C SER A 97 -10.72 10.69 -8.00
N PRO A 98 -11.89 10.73 -8.67
CA PRO A 98 -12.22 11.80 -9.62
C PRO A 98 -12.15 13.22 -9.03
N ASN A 99 -12.43 13.37 -7.73
CA ASN A 99 -12.32 14.64 -7.00
C ASN A 99 -10.89 14.95 -6.49
N LYS A 100 -9.91 14.06 -6.73
CA LYS A 100 -8.49 14.20 -6.37
C LYS A 100 -8.23 14.38 -4.88
N GLU A 101 -9.13 13.92 -4.03
CA GLU A 101 -8.96 14.01 -2.57
C GLU A 101 -8.54 12.69 -1.93
N LYS A 102 -8.72 11.58 -2.64
CA LYS A 102 -8.52 10.24 -2.12
C LYS A 102 -7.81 9.36 -3.15
N VAL A 103 -7.26 8.26 -2.66
CA VAL A 103 -6.78 7.16 -3.48
C VAL A 103 -7.58 5.90 -3.20
N GLU A 104 -7.78 5.12 -4.26
CA GLU A 104 -8.39 3.80 -4.24
C GLU A 104 -7.32 2.77 -4.58
N LEU A 105 -7.31 1.65 -3.86
CA LEU A 105 -6.35 0.57 -4.02
C LEU A 105 -7.07 -0.72 -4.38
N VAL A 106 -6.51 -1.47 -5.32
CA VAL A 106 -6.96 -2.81 -5.70
C VAL A 106 -5.79 -3.78 -5.68
N ILE A 107 -6.04 -4.99 -5.19
CA ILE A 107 -5.17 -6.14 -5.38
C ILE A 107 -5.99 -7.17 -6.17
N ASP A 108 -5.90 -7.11 -7.51
CA ASP A 108 -6.77 -7.90 -8.40
C ASP A 108 -6.61 -9.41 -8.15
N ALA A 109 -5.37 -9.86 -7.98
CA ALA A 109 -5.02 -11.26 -7.70
C ALA A 109 -5.64 -11.81 -6.39
N GLU A 110 -6.09 -10.94 -5.50
CA GLU A 110 -6.69 -11.30 -4.20
C GLU A 110 -8.15 -10.83 -4.08
N SER A 111 -8.71 -10.21 -5.13
CA SER A 111 -10.06 -9.62 -5.12
C SER A 111 -10.27 -8.70 -3.91
N LYS A 112 -9.30 -7.81 -3.68
CA LYS A 112 -9.33 -6.82 -2.61
C LYS A 112 -9.49 -5.42 -3.16
N TYR A 113 -10.29 -4.62 -2.48
CA TYR A 113 -10.47 -3.21 -2.76
C TYR A 113 -10.49 -2.39 -1.47
N ALA A 114 -9.99 -1.17 -1.53
CA ALA A 114 -10.15 -0.19 -0.46
C ALA A 114 -10.10 1.24 -1.02
N GLN A 115 -10.89 2.14 -0.42
CA GLN A 115 -10.71 3.58 -0.59
C GLN A 115 -10.14 4.17 0.69
N LEU A 116 -9.00 4.85 0.59
CA LEU A 116 -8.37 5.46 1.75
C LEU A 116 -9.09 6.76 2.17
N ASP A 117 -8.96 7.10 3.45
CA ASP A 117 -9.30 8.45 3.91
C ASP A 117 -8.34 9.50 3.32
N LYS A 118 -8.67 10.78 3.47
CA LYS A 118 -7.91 11.88 2.85
C LYS A 118 -6.46 11.96 3.35
N GLU A 119 -6.24 11.68 4.63
CA GLU A 119 -4.92 11.80 5.26
C GLU A 119 -3.99 10.70 4.75
N LYS A 120 -4.42 9.44 4.83
CA LYS A 120 -3.67 8.30 4.30
C LYS A 120 -3.47 8.41 2.79
N SER A 121 -4.47 8.92 2.07
CA SER A 121 -4.36 9.16 0.63
C SER A 121 -3.25 10.16 0.29
N ALA A 122 -3.19 11.29 1.00
CA ALA A 122 -2.16 12.30 0.77
C ALA A 122 -0.76 11.75 1.05
N ILE A 123 -0.58 11.07 2.19
CA ILE A 123 0.72 10.50 2.59
C ILE A 123 1.16 9.42 1.62
N LEU A 124 0.28 8.46 1.29
CA LEU A 124 0.61 7.38 0.37
C LEU A 124 0.96 7.94 -1.01
N TYR A 125 0.12 8.83 -1.55
CA TYR A 125 0.34 9.43 -2.86
C TYR A 125 1.67 10.19 -2.91
N GLU A 126 2.00 10.99 -1.89
CA GLU A 126 3.24 11.74 -1.83
C GLU A 126 4.49 10.84 -1.79
N ILE A 127 4.43 9.73 -1.05
CA ILE A 127 5.55 8.78 -1.03
C ILE A 127 5.71 8.12 -2.42
N ILE A 128 4.60 7.57 -2.95
CA ILE A 128 4.58 6.82 -4.21
C ILE A 128 4.99 7.69 -5.40
N THR A 129 4.52 8.94 -5.45
CA THR A 129 4.74 9.81 -6.61
C THR A 129 5.86 10.82 -6.43
N GLY A 130 6.13 11.25 -5.19
CA GLY A 130 6.95 12.43 -4.89
C GLY A 130 6.21 13.76 -5.04
N GLU A 131 4.92 13.75 -5.37
CA GLU A 131 4.08 14.93 -5.58
C GLU A 131 2.96 14.99 -4.53
N LYS A 132 2.48 16.19 -4.19
CA LYS A 132 1.34 16.28 -3.28
C LYS A 132 0.05 16.05 -4.03
N LEU A 133 -0.86 15.26 -3.44
CA LEU A 133 -2.17 15.00 -4.04
C LEU A 133 -2.96 16.30 -4.26
N SER A 134 -2.79 17.29 -3.36
CA SER A 134 -3.40 18.62 -3.46
C SER A 134 -2.93 19.45 -4.66
N ASP A 135 -1.80 19.11 -5.27
CA ASP A 135 -1.22 19.88 -6.36
C ASP A 135 -1.80 19.46 -7.73
N LEU A 136 -2.57 18.36 -7.76
CA LEU A 136 -3.30 17.91 -8.94
C LEU A 136 -4.45 18.87 -9.27
N LYS A 137 -4.25 19.69 -10.31
CA LYS A 137 -5.28 20.58 -10.88
C LYS A 137 -6.32 19.80 -11.65
#